data_AF-A0A1H8W0B0-F1
#
_entry.id   AF-A0A1H8W0B0-F1
#
_cell.length_a   1.000
_cell.length_b   1.000
_cell.length_c   1.000
_cell.angle_alpha   90.00
_cell.angle_beta   90.00
_cell.angle_gamma   90.00
#
_symmetry.space_group_name_H-M   'P 1'
#
loop_
_entity.id
_entity.type
_entity.pdbx_description
1 polymer ?
#
loop_
_entity_poly.entity_id
_entity_poly.type
_entity_poly.pdbx_seq_one_letter_code
_entity_poly.pdbx_strand_id
1 'polypeptide(L)'
;MTTEDAAELATVVARVRERIDPDPAERERLAAAAAALSERVREALADRPVTADVVQVGSTARGTWLAGDRDIDLFVRFPPELSRAELERFGLAVGREVLPDGHEEFAEHPYVKGEFEGFDVDLVPCYDVPAATDIRSAVDRTPFHNAYLLDRLDDDLAADVRVFKRFLKGIGAYGSDLRTKGFSGYLAELLVLEYGGFEPLVAAAADWHPPVERDPEDHGRRSFSDPLVVVDPTDPERNVAAVLSAENVARLQHYARELLADPREELFFPSERPPMTAEELRAQLDRRGTTPVAVAFDAPAVVEDQLYPQLEKSLEGVVSELDRREFEPLRATAFASETGDDADDGAPFDRAVLFVELGVDALPTIQRHDGPPVHVRQHATGFYEKYADADVYGPFLDGSRYVVEREREFTTPRAFLESDALFDVALGAQIEGQLEESYTVLVDGDVVALAEEFASELRAYFEPRP
;
A
#
# COMPACT_ATOMS: atom_id res chain seq x y z
N MET A 1 22.99 -23.59 -1.10
CA MET A 1 23.54 -23.15 0.19
C MET A 1 24.49 -24.23 0.70
N THR A 2 25.73 -23.87 1.03
CA THR A 2 26.65 -24.77 1.71
C THR A 2 26.27 -24.89 3.20
N THR A 3 26.82 -25.85 3.92
CA THR A 3 26.61 -25.96 5.38
C THR A 3 27.20 -24.77 6.15
N GLU A 4 28.21 -24.11 5.59
CA GLU A 4 28.84 -22.92 6.17
C GLU A 4 27.91 -21.70 6.01
N ASP A 5 27.39 -21.46 4.81
CA ASP A 5 26.41 -20.39 4.53
C ASP A 5 25.17 -20.51 5.44
N ALA A 6 24.69 -21.73 5.67
CA ALA A 6 23.55 -22.00 6.55
C ALA A 6 23.85 -21.61 8.02
N ALA A 7 25.07 -21.89 8.48
CA ALA A 7 25.48 -21.54 9.84
C ALA A 7 25.66 -20.02 10.02
N GLU A 8 26.10 -19.32 8.97
CA GLU A 8 26.18 -17.85 8.96
C GLU A 8 24.79 -17.22 9.04
N LEU A 9 23.84 -17.68 8.21
CA LEU A 9 22.45 -17.22 8.26
C LEU A 9 21.84 -17.42 9.64
N ALA A 10 21.97 -18.62 10.22
CA ALA A 10 21.46 -18.91 11.55
C ALA A 10 22.07 -18.00 12.64
N THR A 11 23.35 -17.64 12.49
CA THR A 11 24.02 -16.69 13.41
C THR A 11 23.44 -15.30 13.32
N VAL A 12 23.18 -14.80 12.11
CA VAL A 12 22.55 -13.49 11.89
C VAL A 12 21.12 -13.49 12.42
N VAL A 13 20.33 -14.52 12.11
CA VAL A 13 18.96 -14.67 12.61
C VAL A 13 18.93 -14.68 14.14
N ALA A 14 19.86 -15.36 14.81
CA ALA A 14 19.95 -15.36 16.26
C ALA A 14 20.18 -13.94 16.83
N ARG A 15 21.07 -13.14 16.23
CA ARG A 15 21.30 -11.75 16.64
C ARG A 15 20.11 -10.84 16.39
N VAL A 16 19.43 -11.03 15.25
CA VAL A 16 18.19 -10.30 14.95
C VAL A 16 17.15 -10.59 16.04
N ARG A 17 16.99 -11.87 16.42
CA ARG A 17 16.05 -12.30 17.48
C ARG A 17 16.29 -11.65 18.83
N GLU A 18 17.55 -11.43 19.22
CA GLU A 18 17.88 -10.70 20.46
C GLU A 18 17.28 -9.29 20.52
N ARG A 19 16.96 -8.69 19.37
CA ARG A 19 16.40 -7.34 19.24
C ARG A 19 14.89 -7.30 19.02
N ILE A 20 14.30 -8.39 18.52
CA ILE A 20 12.89 -8.40 18.07
C ILE A 20 11.99 -9.31 18.91
N ASP A 21 12.56 -10.28 19.64
CA ASP A 21 11.77 -11.16 20.48
C ASP A 21 11.37 -10.39 21.75
N PRO A 22 10.06 -10.30 22.07
CA PRO A 22 9.62 -9.65 23.30
C PRO A 22 10.12 -10.44 24.50
N ASP A 23 10.64 -9.71 25.49
CA ASP A 23 11.24 -10.30 26.68
C ASP A 23 10.18 -10.97 27.58
N PRO A 24 10.57 -11.86 28.51
CA PRO A 24 9.62 -12.55 29.38
C PRO A 24 8.74 -11.61 30.22
N ALA A 25 9.26 -10.46 30.66
CA ALA A 25 8.52 -9.49 31.47
C ALA A 25 7.53 -8.69 30.61
N GLU A 26 7.87 -8.38 29.37
CA GLU A 26 6.95 -7.79 28.38
C GLU A 26 5.80 -8.75 28.08
N ARG A 27 6.09 -10.04 27.85
CA ARG A 27 5.07 -11.09 27.65
C ARG A 27 4.13 -11.22 28.84
N GLU A 28 4.67 -11.21 30.07
CA GLU A 28 3.87 -11.28 31.29
C GLU A 28 2.96 -10.06 31.47
N ARG A 29 3.48 -8.85 31.21
CA ARG A 29 2.68 -7.61 31.26
C ARG A 29 1.56 -7.61 30.23
N LEU A 30 1.86 -8.02 28.99
CA LEU A 30 0.85 -8.08 27.93
C LEU A 30 -0.24 -9.11 28.26
N ALA A 31 0.14 -10.30 28.75
CA ALA A 31 -0.82 -11.32 29.16
C ALA A 31 -1.71 -10.84 30.33
N ALA A 32 -1.15 -10.13 31.31
CA ALA A 32 -1.90 -9.55 32.41
C ALA A 32 -2.88 -8.46 31.93
N ALA A 33 -2.43 -7.56 31.05
CA ALA A 33 -3.25 -6.50 30.47
C ALA A 33 -4.41 -7.08 29.64
N ALA A 34 -4.14 -8.04 28.75
CA ALA A 34 -5.14 -8.71 27.93
C ALA A 34 -6.17 -9.47 28.79
N ALA A 35 -5.73 -10.14 29.87
CA ALA A 35 -6.63 -10.81 30.81
C ALA A 35 -7.53 -9.81 31.56
N ALA A 36 -6.97 -8.69 32.03
CA ALA A 36 -7.71 -7.64 32.71
C ALA A 36 -8.76 -6.99 31.79
N LEU A 37 -8.38 -6.66 30.55
CA LEU A 37 -9.30 -6.12 29.56
C LEU A 37 -10.40 -7.12 29.18
N SER A 38 -10.05 -8.39 28.98
CA SER A 38 -11.03 -9.44 28.71
C SER A 38 -12.05 -9.56 29.84
N GLU A 39 -11.63 -9.42 31.09
CA GLU A 39 -12.56 -9.43 32.22
C GLU A 39 -13.46 -8.19 32.24
N ARG A 40 -12.92 -6.99 31.99
CA ARG A 40 -13.72 -5.78 31.84
C ARG A 40 -14.77 -5.90 30.74
N VAL A 41 -14.41 -6.53 29.61
CA VAL A 41 -15.37 -6.80 28.53
C VAL A 41 -16.48 -7.74 29.02
N ARG A 42 -16.14 -8.83 29.74
CA ARG A 42 -17.16 -9.75 30.29
C ARG A 42 -18.10 -9.06 31.29
N GLU A 43 -17.56 -8.20 32.15
CA GLU A 43 -18.35 -7.39 33.08
C GLU A 43 -19.29 -6.44 32.33
N ALA A 44 -18.78 -5.69 31.35
CA ALA A 44 -19.57 -4.77 30.52
C ALA A 44 -20.67 -5.49 29.72
N LEU A 45 -20.43 -6.75 29.32
CA LEU A 45 -21.41 -7.59 28.64
C LEU A 45 -22.50 -8.13 29.58
N ALA A 46 -22.18 -8.38 30.85
CA ALA A 46 -23.13 -8.95 31.82
C ALA A 46 -24.37 -8.07 32.05
N ASP A 47 -24.21 -6.76 31.91
CA ASP A 47 -25.28 -5.77 32.06
C ASP A 47 -26.10 -5.56 30.77
N ARG A 48 -25.82 -6.32 29.70
CA ARG A 48 -26.48 -6.17 28.39
C ARG A 48 -27.50 -7.28 28.12
N PRO A 49 -28.57 -6.98 27.36
CA PRO A 49 -29.61 -7.95 27.02
C PRO A 49 -29.18 -8.94 25.91
N VAL A 50 -27.88 -9.09 25.64
CA VAL A 50 -27.34 -9.89 24.54
C VAL A 50 -26.29 -10.87 25.07
N THR A 51 -26.25 -12.08 24.51
CA THR A 51 -25.21 -13.06 24.84
C THR A 51 -24.05 -12.89 23.88
N ALA A 52 -22.94 -12.37 24.35
CA ALA A 52 -21.71 -12.18 23.58
C ALA A 52 -20.52 -12.66 24.41
N ASP A 53 -19.40 -12.90 23.74
CA ASP A 53 -18.13 -13.23 24.38
C ASP A 53 -16.96 -12.46 23.75
N VAL A 54 -15.78 -12.59 24.36
CA VAL A 54 -14.57 -11.90 23.94
C VAL A 54 -13.47 -12.90 23.61
N VAL A 55 -12.79 -12.68 22.50
CA VAL A 55 -11.64 -13.46 22.05
C VAL A 55 -10.49 -12.51 21.77
N GLN A 56 -9.32 -12.80 22.36
CA GLN A 56 -8.09 -12.16 21.96
C GLN A 56 -7.60 -12.75 20.63
N VAL A 57 -7.35 -11.89 19.66
CA VAL A 57 -6.86 -12.26 18.33
C VAL A 57 -5.53 -11.56 18.03
N GLY A 58 -5.15 -11.47 16.76
CA GLY A 58 -3.98 -10.70 16.36
C GLY A 58 -2.65 -11.34 16.73
N SER A 59 -1.58 -10.62 16.41
CA SER A 59 -0.22 -11.15 16.57
C SER A 59 0.13 -11.42 18.03
N THR A 60 -0.46 -10.66 18.96
CA THR A 60 -0.27 -10.80 20.41
C THR A 60 -0.91 -12.06 20.99
N ALA A 61 -2.07 -12.49 20.47
CA ALA A 61 -2.61 -13.80 20.84
C ALA A 61 -1.73 -14.97 20.38
N ARG A 62 -1.07 -14.81 19.22
CA ARG A 62 -0.34 -15.90 18.54
C ARG A 62 1.15 -15.96 18.85
N GLY A 63 1.69 -15.08 19.69
CA GLY A 63 3.12 -15.06 19.92
C GLY A 63 3.94 -14.40 18.82
N THR A 64 3.35 -13.81 17.78
CA THR A 64 4.05 -13.40 16.55
C THR A 64 4.33 -11.89 16.45
N TRP A 65 4.19 -11.15 17.55
CA TRP A 65 4.42 -9.70 17.61
C TRP A 65 5.89 -9.35 17.81
N LEU A 66 6.33 -8.21 17.28
CA LEU A 66 7.71 -7.73 17.46
C LEU A 66 7.81 -6.96 18.78
N ALA A 67 8.97 -7.00 19.43
CA ALA A 67 9.23 -6.19 20.62
C ALA A 67 8.97 -4.69 20.34
N GLY A 68 8.20 -4.04 21.22
CA GLY A 68 7.81 -2.63 21.06
C GLY A 68 6.67 -2.35 20.07
N ASP A 69 6.18 -3.34 19.34
CA ASP A 69 5.08 -3.24 18.36
C ASP A 69 3.90 -4.08 18.88
N ARG A 70 3.02 -3.46 19.67
CA ARG A 70 2.21 -4.15 20.69
C ARG A 70 0.74 -3.69 20.75
N ASP A 71 -0.07 -4.33 19.91
CA ASP A 71 -1.52 -4.13 19.90
C ASP A 71 -2.26 -5.29 20.58
N ILE A 72 -3.16 -4.97 21.51
CA ILE A 72 -4.09 -5.93 22.09
C ILE A 72 -5.39 -5.89 21.30
N ASP A 73 -5.55 -6.84 20.38
CA ASP A 73 -6.77 -7.02 19.59
C ASP A 73 -7.82 -7.86 20.34
N LEU A 74 -8.92 -7.25 20.79
CA LEU A 74 -10.05 -7.92 21.43
C LEU A 74 -11.28 -7.88 20.54
N PHE A 75 -11.72 -9.05 20.11
CA PHE A 75 -12.91 -9.21 19.29
C PHE A 75 -14.09 -9.60 20.17
N VAL A 76 -15.13 -8.77 20.17
CA VAL A 76 -16.37 -9.00 20.91
C VAL A 76 -17.40 -9.60 19.96
N ARG A 77 -17.67 -10.90 20.15
CA ARG A 77 -18.49 -11.70 19.24
C ARG A 77 -19.94 -11.68 19.67
N PHE A 78 -20.79 -11.12 18.82
CA PHE A 78 -22.23 -11.00 19.05
C PHE A 78 -23.05 -11.99 18.21
N PRO A 79 -24.28 -12.33 18.61
CA PRO A 79 -25.11 -13.26 17.86
C PRO A 79 -25.41 -12.77 16.44
N PRO A 80 -25.41 -13.65 15.43
CA PRO A 80 -25.69 -13.28 14.04
C PRO A 80 -27.13 -12.80 13.86
N GLU A 81 -28.05 -13.02 14.78
CA GLU A 81 -29.42 -12.50 14.67
C GLU A 81 -29.50 -10.97 14.80
N LEU A 82 -28.47 -10.32 15.38
CA LEU A 82 -28.44 -8.87 15.51
C LEU A 82 -28.32 -8.17 14.15
N SER A 83 -29.06 -7.08 13.99
CA SER A 83 -28.83 -6.17 12.86
C SER A 83 -27.49 -5.48 13.00
N ARG A 84 -26.93 -4.99 11.88
CA ARG A 84 -25.67 -4.25 11.88
C ARG A 84 -25.70 -3.03 12.80
N ALA A 85 -26.80 -2.28 12.79
CA ALA A 85 -26.97 -1.14 13.69
C ALA A 85 -26.98 -1.54 15.18
N GLU A 86 -27.46 -2.74 15.51
CA GLU A 86 -27.41 -3.26 16.88
C GLU A 86 -26.00 -3.71 17.27
N LEU A 87 -25.29 -4.38 16.35
CA LEU A 87 -23.87 -4.74 16.53
C LEU A 87 -23.04 -3.50 16.84
N GLU A 88 -23.17 -2.45 16.01
CA GLU A 88 -22.46 -1.18 16.19
C GLU A 88 -22.82 -0.53 17.53
N ARG A 89 -24.13 -0.43 17.84
CA ARG A 89 -24.58 0.17 19.11
C ARG A 89 -24.05 -0.57 20.33
N PHE A 90 -24.14 -1.90 20.35
CA PHE A 90 -23.69 -2.69 21.50
C PHE A 90 -22.17 -2.73 21.59
N GLY A 91 -21.48 -2.93 20.46
CA GLY A 91 -20.03 -2.93 20.34
C GLY A 91 -19.40 -1.64 20.84
N LEU A 92 -19.83 -0.49 20.31
CA LEU A 92 -19.34 0.83 20.74
C LEU A 92 -19.65 1.09 22.22
N ALA A 93 -20.82 0.69 22.69
CA ALA A 93 -21.18 0.87 24.09
C ALA A 93 -20.36 -0.03 25.03
N VAL A 94 -19.89 -1.21 24.61
CA VAL A 94 -18.92 -2.01 25.37
C VAL A 94 -17.54 -1.35 25.28
N GLY A 95 -17.12 -0.93 24.09
CA GLY A 95 -15.84 -0.28 23.87
C GLY A 95 -15.64 0.95 24.75
N ARG A 96 -16.60 1.89 24.77
CA ARG A 96 -16.55 3.10 25.62
C ARG A 96 -16.57 2.81 27.13
N GLU A 97 -17.10 1.67 27.53
CA GLU A 97 -17.14 1.26 28.95
C GLU A 97 -15.80 0.65 29.38
N VAL A 98 -15.17 -0.13 28.51
CA VAL A 98 -13.87 -0.78 28.74
C VAL A 98 -12.70 0.20 28.59
N LEU A 99 -12.80 1.10 27.61
CA LEU A 99 -11.82 2.13 27.24
C LEU A 99 -12.50 3.51 27.29
N PRO A 100 -12.66 4.12 28.47
CA PRO A 100 -13.39 5.38 28.63
C PRO A 100 -12.71 6.58 27.96
N ASP A 101 -11.38 6.53 27.84
CA ASP A 101 -10.57 7.54 27.16
C ASP A 101 -10.30 7.18 25.68
N GLY A 102 -10.88 6.07 25.20
CA GLY A 102 -10.75 5.64 23.81
C GLY A 102 -11.59 6.47 22.84
N HIS A 103 -11.22 6.44 21.57
CA HIS A 103 -11.94 7.07 20.47
C HIS A 103 -12.50 6.04 19.50
N GLU A 104 -13.43 6.48 18.65
CA GLU A 104 -14.04 5.64 17.63
C GLU A 104 -13.22 5.71 16.35
N GLU A 105 -12.87 4.54 15.82
CA GLU A 105 -12.26 4.40 14.50
C GLU A 105 -13.18 3.58 13.58
N PHE A 106 -12.94 3.67 12.28
CA PHE A 106 -13.78 3.03 11.27
C PHE A 106 -12.94 2.19 10.31
N ALA A 107 -13.25 0.89 10.26
CA ALA A 107 -12.78 -0.02 9.22
C ALA A 107 -13.95 -0.44 8.33
N GLU A 108 -14.53 -1.63 8.54
CA GLU A 108 -15.80 -2.01 7.91
C GLU A 108 -17.01 -1.59 8.73
N HIS A 109 -16.84 -1.52 10.06
CA HIS A 109 -17.79 -0.98 11.04
C HIS A 109 -17.00 -0.14 12.06
N PRO A 110 -17.66 0.75 12.81
CA PRO A 110 -17.03 1.43 13.93
C PRO A 110 -16.52 0.46 15.00
N TYR A 111 -15.32 0.71 15.52
CA TYR A 111 -14.74 0.05 16.68
C TYR A 111 -14.15 1.08 17.63
N VAL A 112 -13.78 0.67 18.84
CA VAL A 112 -13.16 1.56 19.82
C VAL A 112 -11.68 1.24 19.92
N LYS A 113 -10.85 2.26 19.72
CA LYS A 113 -9.41 2.22 19.93
C LYS A 113 -9.04 3.02 21.16
N GLY A 114 -8.04 2.58 21.91
CA GLY A 114 -7.52 3.34 23.04
C GLY A 114 -6.26 2.73 23.62
N GLU A 115 -5.82 3.25 24.76
CA GLU A 115 -4.64 2.75 25.46
C GLU A 115 -5.03 2.10 26.80
N PHE A 116 -4.35 1.01 27.16
CA PHE A 116 -4.47 0.38 28.47
C PHE A 116 -3.10 -0.07 28.98
N GLU A 117 -2.67 0.49 30.13
CA GLU A 117 -1.37 0.18 30.75
C GLU A 117 -0.15 0.32 29.80
N GLY A 118 -0.21 1.28 28.87
CA GLY A 118 0.83 1.50 27.87
C GLY A 118 0.74 0.62 26.63
N PHE A 119 -0.33 -0.17 26.47
CA PHE A 119 -0.59 -0.95 25.26
C PHE A 119 -1.71 -0.31 24.45
N ASP A 120 -1.54 -0.24 23.14
CA ASP A 120 -2.62 0.09 22.23
C ASP A 120 -3.63 -1.07 22.20
N VAL A 121 -4.92 -0.75 22.18
CA VAL A 121 -6.01 -1.71 22.30
C VAL A 121 -7.07 -1.41 21.25
N ASP A 122 -7.38 -2.42 20.45
CA ASP A 122 -8.48 -2.39 19.50
C ASP A 122 -9.61 -3.31 19.99
N LEU A 123 -10.78 -2.72 20.27
CA LEU A 123 -11.96 -3.46 20.69
C LEU A 123 -12.98 -3.49 19.54
N VAL A 124 -12.98 -4.60 18.81
CA VAL A 124 -13.68 -4.76 17.54
C VAL A 124 -14.94 -5.61 17.72
N PRO A 125 -16.15 -5.09 17.44
CA PRO A 125 -17.35 -5.91 17.43
C PRO A 125 -17.46 -6.72 16.13
N CYS A 126 -17.78 -8.00 16.25
CA CYS A 126 -18.03 -8.88 15.11
C CYS A 126 -19.15 -9.89 15.38
N TYR A 127 -19.56 -10.63 14.36
CA TYR A 127 -20.56 -11.68 14.48
C TYR A 127 -19.93 -13.04 14.84
N ASP A 128 -20.55 -13.75 15.79
CA ASP A 128 -20.26 -15.15 16.11
C ASP A 128 -20.98 -16.06 15.11
N VAL A 129 -20.37 -16.25 13.93
CA VAL A 129 -20.91 -17.12 12.90
C VAL A 129 -20.37 -18.55 13.03
N PRO A 130 -21.07 -19.60 12.56
CA PRO A 130 -20.62 -20.98 12.70
C PRO A 130 -19.41 -21.35 11.84
N ALA A 131 -19.24 -20.69 10.68
CA ALA A 131 -18.14 -20.92 9.76
C ALA A 131 -17.67 -19.62 9.11
N ALA A 132 -16.39 -19.57 8.73
CA ALA A 132 -15.80 -18.42 8.03
C ALA A 132 -16.46 -18.12 6.67
N THR A 133 -17.16 -19.07 6.06
CA THR A 133 -17.97 -18.83 4.85
C THR A 133 -19.32 -18.16 5.13
N ASP A 134 -19.74 -18.08 6.39
CA ASP A 134 -21.00 -17.49 6.83
C ASP A 134 -20.85 -16.04 7.31
N ILE A 135 -19.64 -15.47 7.19
CA ILE A 135 -19.32 -14.10 7.61
C ILE A 135 -20.27 -13.08 6.96
N ARG A 136 -20.51 -11.99 7.68
CA ARG A 136 -21.32 -10.86 7.19
C ARG A 136 -20.49 -9.64 6.88
N SER A 137 -19.26 -9.62 7.38
CA SER A 137 -18.24 -8.62 7.12
C SER A 137 -16.84 -9.24 7.12
N ALA A 138 -15.84 -8.50 6.65
CA ALA A 138 -14.48 -9.00 6.66
C ALA A 138 -13.94 -9.25 8.08
N VAL A 139 -14.37 -8.46 9.08
CA VAL A 139 -13.88 -8.58 10.47
C VAL A 139 -14.36 -9.86 11.16
N ASP A 140 -15.50 -10.43 10.76
CA ASP A 140 -16.00 -11.70 11.28
C ASP A 140 -15.06 -12.89 10.96
N ARG A 141 -14.16 -12.72 9.99
CA ARG A 141 -13.19 -13.75 9.59
C ARG A 141 -12.01 -13.85 10.56
N THR A 142 -11.64 -12.74 11.22
CA THR A 142 -10.43 -12.66 12.07
C THR A 142 -10.39 -13.70 13.19
N PRO A 143 -11.49 -14.01 13.91
CA PRO A 143 -11.49 -15.10 14.89
C PRO A 143 -11.13 -16.48 14.30
N PHE A 144 -11.56 -16.78 13.07
CA PHE A 144 -11.22 -18.03 12.39
C PHE A 144 -9.75 -18.08 11.99
N HIS A 145 -9.19 -16.97 11.47
CA HIS A 145 -7.75 -16.86 11.19
C HIS A 145 -6.92 -17.11 12.44
N ASN A 146 -7.35 -16.51 13.55
CA ASN A 146 -6.69 -16.68 14.83
C ASN A 146 -6.73 -18.14 15.30
N ALA A 147 -7.90 -18.77 15.28
CA ALA A 147 -8.06 -20.17 15.66
C ALA A 147 -7.23 -21.13 14.78
N TYR A 148 -7.22 -20.90 13.46
CA TYR A 148 -6.46 -21.71 12.50
C TYR A 148 -4.96 -21.70 12.81
N LEU A 149 -4.39 -20.51 13.05
CA LEU A 149 -2.98 -20.36 13.31
C LEU A 149 -2.58 -20.77 14.73
N LEU A 150 -3.40 -20.51 15.74
CA LEU A 150 -3.13 -20.95 17.12
C LEU A 150 -2.99 -22.47 17.25
N ASP A 151 -3.74 -23.23 16.45
CA ASP A 151 -3.69 -24.70 16.42
C ASP A 151 -2.40 -25.24 15.75
N ARG A 152 -1.70 -24.41 14.98
CA ARG A 152 -0.62 -24.84 14.07
C ARG A 152 0.74 -24.16 14.32
N LEU A 153 0.76 -22.98 14.93
CA LEU A 153 2.00 -22.27 15.28
C LEU A 153 2.49 -22.74 16.65
N ASP A 154 3.70 -23.30 16.67
CA ASP A 154 4.47 -23.48 17.91
C ASP A 154 5.38 -22.28 18.18
N ASP A 155 6.08 -22.29 19.32
CA ASP A 155 6.96 -21.19 19.73
C ASP A 155 8.12 -20.94 18.75
N ASP A 156 8.59 -22.00 18.07
CA ASP A 156 9.68 -21.93 17.09
C ASP A 156 9.20 -21.26 15.79
N LEU A 157 8.06 -21.69 15.23
CA LEU A 157 7.44 -21.04 14.08
C LEU A 157 7.02 -19.61 14.40
N ALA A 158 6.50 -19.34 15.60
CA ALA A 158 6.16 -17.98 16.01
C ALA A 158 7.40 -17.08 16.06
N ALA A 159 8.57 -17.61 16.43
CA ALA A 159 9.83 -16.89 16.36
C ALA A 159 10.26 -16.60 14.91
N ASP A 160 10.13 -17.58 14.02
CA ASP A 160 10.44 -17.41 12.61
C ASP A 160 9.51 -16.42 11.93
N VAL A 161 8.23 -16.36 12.33
CA VAL A 161 7.30 -15.30 11.89
C VAL A 161 7.82 -13.92 12.29
N ARG A 162 8.31 -13.74 13.52
CA ARG A 162 8.87 -12.44 13.95
C ARG A 162 10.09 -12.07 13.11
N VAL A 163 10.99 -13.02 12.84
CA VAL A 163 12.14 -12.81 11.95
C VAL A 163 11.68 -12.41 10.55
N PHE A 164 10.69 -13.10 9.99
CA PHE A 164 10.17 -12.79 8.66
C PHE A 164 9.49 -11.42 8.60
N LYS A 165 8.66 -11.07 9.58
CA LYS A 165 8.05 -9.74 9.69
C LYS A 165 9.13 -8.65 9.77
N ARG A 166 10.17 -8.86 10.59
CA ARG A 166 11.28 -7.89 10.67
C ARG A 166 12.04 -7.78 9.36
N PHE A 167 12.27 -8.89 8.66
CA PHE A 167 12.91 -8.89 7.35
C PHE A 167 12.09 -8.09 6.34
N LEU A 168 10.77 -8.34 6.26
CA LEU A 168 9.84 -7.59 5.42
C LEU A 168 9.83 -6.09 5.77
N LYS A 169 9.85 -5.72 7.05
CA LYS A 169 9.99 -4.31 7.49
C LYS A 169 11.34 -3.72 7.04
N GLY A 170 12.43 -4.47 7.19
CA GLY A 170 13.77 -4.04 6.80
C GLY A 170 13.93 -3.77 5.30
N ILE A 171 13.24 -4.55 4.47
CA ILE A 171 13.24 -4.36 3.02
C ILE A 171 12.12 -3.42 2.53
N GLY A 172 11.25 -2.91 3.41
CA GLY A 172 10.14 -2.04 3.00
C GLY A 172 9.03 -2.75 2.21
N ALA A 173 8.73 -4.01 2.56
CA ALA A 173 7.67 -4.82 1.95
C ALA A 173 6.60 -5.27 2.96
N TYR A 174 6.63 -4.82 4.21
CA TYR A 174 5.64 -5.17 5.24
C TYR A 174 4.52 -4.13 5.30
N GLY A 175 3.26 -4.59 5.31
CA GLY A 175 2.07 -3.73 5.33
C GLY A 175 1.16 -4.02 4.14
N SER A 176 -0.15 -4.09 4.37
CA SER A 176 -1.15 -4.43 3.35
C SER A 176 -2.09 -3.28 3.01
N ASP A 177 -1.76 -2.08 3.48
CA ASP A 177 -2.37 -0.82 3.08
C ASP A 177 -2.15 -0.54 1.58
N LEU A 178 -2.98 0.34 1.02
CA LEU A 178 -2.97 0.62 -0.42
C LEU A 178 -1.79 1.49 -0.86
N ARG A 179 -1.01 2.05 0.06
CA ARG A 179 0.26 2.74 -0.20
C ARG A 179 1.40 1.74 -0.39
N THR A 180 1.53 0.80 0.53
CA THR A 180 2.63 -0.18 0.58
C THR A 180 2.38 -1.35 -0.36
N LYS A 181 1.14 -1.84 -0.43
CA LYS A 181 0.75 -3.03 -1.24
C LYS A 181 1.67 -4.23 -0.99
N GLY A 182 2.04 -4.45 0.27
CA GLY A 182 3.03 -5.41 0.72
C GLY A 182 2.42 -6.65 1.39
N PHE A 183 3.24 -7.31 2.21
CA PHE A 183 2.87 -8.52 2.92
C PHE A 183 2.16 -8.18 4.24
N SER A 184 0.92 -8.66 4.40
CA SER A 184 0.20 -8.54 5.68
C SER A 184 0.78 -9.46 6.75
N GLY A 185 0.52 -9.15 8.03
CA GLY A 185 0.93 -10.02 9.14
C GLY A 185 0.37 -11.44 9.03
N TYR A 186 -0.89 -11.59 8.59
CA TYR A 186 -1.52 -12.88 8.37
C TYR A 186 -0.89 -13.65 7.19
N LEU A 187 -0.57 -12.97 6.09
CA LEU A 187 0.13 -13.58 4.96
C LEU A 187 1.54 -14.08 5.38
N ALA A 188 2.25 -13.28 6.17
CA ALA A 188 3.56 -13.64 6.70
C ALA A 188 3.49 -14.91 7.57
N GLU A 189 2.47 -15.01 8.42
CA GLU A 189 2.23 -16.19 9.27
C GLU A 189 1.93 -17.44 8.45
N LEU A 190 1.05 -17.34 7.44
CA LEU A 190 0.74 -18.46 6.55
C LEU A 190 1.96 -18.93 5.74
N LEU A 191 2.77 -18.00 5.22
CA LEU A 191 3.96 -18.36 4.45
C LEU A 191 5.00 -19.06 5.33
N VAL A 192 5.28 -18.57 6.53
CA VAL A 192 6.22 -19.24 7.44
C VAL A 192 5.71 -20.63 7.82
N LEU A 193 4.42 -20.76 8.10
CA LEU A 193 3.80 -22.05 8.40
C LEU A 193 3.88 -23.03 7.22
N GLU A 194 3.53 -22.59 6.01
CA GLU A 194 3.53 -23.39 4.78
C GLU A 194 4.92 -23.91 4.42
N TYR A 195 5.96 -23.07 4.58
CA TYR A 195 7.34 -23.46 4.26
C TYR A 195 8.08 -24.10 5.43
N GLY A 196 7.50 -24.09 6.64
CA GLY A 196 8.08 -24.69 7.85
C GLY A 196 9.25 -23.90 8.45
N GLY A 197 9.18 -22.56 8.40
CA GLY A 197 10.16 -21.67 9.03
C GLY A 197 10.65 -20.54 8.12
N PHE A 198 11.47 -19.64 8.69
CA PHE A 198 12.01 -18.48 7.99
C PHE A 198 13.03 -18.86 6.91
N GLU A 199 14.04 -19.69 7.26
CA GLU A 199 15.09 -20.06 6.30
C GLU A 199 14.54 -20.84 5.09
N PRO A 200 13.66 -21.85 5.25
CA PRO A 200 13.03 -22.53 4.11
C PRO A 200 12.19 -21.58 3.24
N LEU A 201 11.47 -20.64 3.85
CA LEU A 201 10.69 -19.64 3.13
C LEU A 201 11.57 -18.74 2.28
N VAL A 202 12.65 -18.18 2.82
CA VAL A 202 13.58 -17.33 2.07
C VAL A 202 14.27 -18.11 0.96
N ALA A 203 14.70 -19.34 1.24
CA ALA A 203 15.27 -20.23 0.22
C ALA A 203 14.30 -20.48 -0.94
N ALA A 204 13.02 -20.71 -0.65
CA ALA A 204 12.01 -20.86 -1.69
C ALA A 204 11.72 -19.55 -2.43
N ALA A 205 11.61 -18.43 -1.72
CA ALA A 205 11.31 -17.12 -2.31
C ALA A 205 12.38 -16.66 -3.30
N ALA A 206 13.66 -16.98 -3.03
CA ALA A 206 14.77 -16.74 -3.94
C ALA A 206 14.58 -17.37 -5.33
N ASP A 207 13.82 -18.47 -5.42
CA ASP A 207 13.59 -19.26 -6.63
C ASP A 207 12.12 -19.25 -7.10
N TRP A 208 11.27 -18.37 -6.54
CA TRP A 208 9.88 -18.21 -7.00
C TRP A 208 9.78 -17.86 -8.49
N HIS A 209 8.80 -18.44 -9.16
CA HIS A 209 8.45 -18.14 -10.55
C HIS A 209 6.99 -17.66 -10.59
N PRO A 210 6.71 -16.36 -10.44
CA PRO A 210 5.36 -15.83 -10.46
C PRO A 210 4.57 -16.21 -11.74
N PRO A 211 3.28 -16.56 -11.64
CA PRO A 211 2.51 -16.63 -10.40
C PRO A 211 2.91 -17.83 -9.53
N VAL A 212 3.02 -17.60 -8.21
CA VAL A 212 3.22 -18.65 -7.21
C VAL A 212 1.89 -18.91 -6.53
N GLU A 213 1.43 -20.16 -6.52
CA GLU A 213 0.15 -20.54 -5.93
C GLU A 213 0.36 -21.48 -4.73
N ARG A 214 -0.33 -21.19 -3.63
CA ARG A 214 -0.36 -21.99 -2.40
C ARG A 214 -1.79 -22.14 -1.94
N ASP A 215 -2.21 -23.38 -1.73
CA ASP A 215 -3.52 -23.73 -1.20
C ASP A 215 -3.32 -24.73 -0.04
N PRO A 216 -3.11 -24.23 1.19
CA PRO A 216 -2.73 -25.06 2.33
C PRO A 216 -3.73 -26.19 2.66
N GLU A 217 -5.00 -26.00 2.30
CA GLU A 217 -6.10 -26.92 2.61
C GLU A 217 -6.70 -27.60 1.35
N ASP A 218 -6.09 -27.41 0.17
CA ASP A 218 -6.51 -27.98 -1.13
C ASP A 218 -8.02 -27.80 -1.41
N HIS A 219 -8.53 -26.59 -1.16
CA HIS A 219 -9.96 -26.28 -1.17
C HIS A 219 -10.35 -25.09 -2.06
N GLY A 220 -9.39 -24.47 -2.73
CA GLY A 220 -9.56 -23.30 -3.57
C GLY A 220 -10.62 -23.51 -4.66
N ARG A 221 -11.51 -22.52 -4.80
CA ARG A 221 -12.62 -22.54 -5.78
C ARG A 221 -12.49 -21.50 -6.88
N ARG A 222 -11.55 -20.58 -6.74
CA ARG A 222 -11.35 -19.44 -7.65
C ARG A 222 -9.90 -19.40 -8.12
N SER A 223 -9.72 -19.09 -9.40
CA SER A 223 -8.41 -18.76 -9.98
C SER A 223 -8.15 -17.26 -9.88
N PHE A 224 -6.91 -16.89 -9.61
CA PHE A 224 -6.44 -15.51 -9.52
C PHE A 224 -5.30 -15.27 -10.51
N SER A 225 -5.06 -14.02 -10.88
CA SER A 225 -3.97 -13.63 -11.78
C SER A 225 -2.84 -12.88 -11.04
N ASP A 226 -2.88 -12.91 -9.71
CA ASP A 226 -1.94 -12.21 -8.85
C ASP A 226 -0.55 -12.89 -8.88
N PRO A 227 0.55 -12.15 -8.66
CA PRO A 227 1.90 -12.70 -8.68
C PRO A 227 2.15 -13.74 -7.58
N LEU A 228 1.42 -13.62 -6.46
CA LEU A 228 1.36 -14.60 -5.38
C LEU A 228 -0.11 -14.83 -5.04
N VAL A 229 -0.50 -16.10 -5.00
CA VAL A 229 -1.84 -16.54 -4.60
C VAL A 229 -1.67 -17.44 -3.40
N VAL A 230 -2.20 -17.03 -2.26
CA VAL A 230 -2.31 -17.88 -1.07
C VAL A 230 -3.79 -17.99 -0.76
N VAL A 231 -4.38 -19.14 -1.04
CA VAL A 231 -5.79 -19.41 -0.73
C VAL A 231 -5.96 -19.37 0.79
N ASP A 232 -6.93 -18.60 1.25
CA ASP A 232 -7.22 -18.47 2.68
C ASP A 232 -7.73 -19.82 3.20
N PRO A 233 -7.05 -20.46 4.18
CA PRO A 233 -7.44 -21.77 4.68
C PRO A 233 -8.85 -21.79 5.32
N THR A 234 -9.40 -20.60 5.63
CA THR A 234 -10.75 -20.44 6.18
C THR A 234 -11.78 -20.06 5.11
N ASP A 235 -11.36 -19.65 3.92
CA ASP A 235 -12.25 -19.14 2.86
C ASP A 235 -11.74 -19.53 1.45
N PRO A 236 -12.35 -20.53 0.78
CA PRO A 236 -11.88 -21.07 -0.51
C PRO A 236 -11.95 -20.08 -1.68
N GLU A 237 -12.62 -18.93 -1.51
CA GLU A 237 -12.80 -17.94 -2.57
C GLU A 237 -11.92 -16.70 -2.39
N ARG A 238 -11.06 -16.69 -1.36
CA ARG A 238 -10.22 -15.55 -0.99
C ARG A 238 -8.73 -15.82 -1.26
N ASN A 239 -8.09 -14.89 -1.95
CA ASN A 239 -6.63 -14.77 -1.99
C ASN A 239 -6.17 -13.86 -0.83
N VAL A 240 -5.38 -14.37 0.10
CA VAL A 240 -4.80 -13.60 1.22
C VAL A 240 -3.82 -12.52 0.72
N ALA A 241 -3.17 -12.76 -0.42
CA ALA A 241 -2.19 -11.87 -1.04
C ALA A 241 -2.79 -10.92 -2.10
N ALA A 242 -4.11 -10.70 -2.11
CA ALA A 242 -4.79 -9.94 -3.17
C ALA A 242 -4.31 -8.48 -3.33
N VAL A 243 -3.76 -7.87 -2.27
CA VAL A 243 -3.21 -6.49 -2.31
C VAL A 243 -1.71 -6.44 -2.57
N LEU A 244 -1.03 -7.60 -2.60
CA LEU A 244 0.42 -7.68 -2.74
C LEU A 244 0.84 -7.36 -4.18
N SER A 245 1.63 -6.31 -4.36
CA SER A 245 2.11 -5.89 -5.68
C SER A 245 3.17 -6.86 -6.24
N ALA A 246 3.25 -6.94 -7.58
CA ALA A 246 4.32 -7.69 -8.24
C ALA A 246 5.71 -7.15 -7.91
N GLU A 247 5.82 -5.84 -7.65
CA GLU A 247 7.04 -5.19 -7.19
C GLU A 247 7.48 -5.74 -5.83
N ASN A 248 6.57 -5.86 -4.85
CA ASN A 248 6.91 -6.40 -3.52
C ASN A 248 7.23 -7.90 -3.55
N VAL A 249 6.61 -8.69 -4.44
CA VAL A 249 7.02 -10.09 -4.67
C VAL A 249 8.45 -10.15 -5.21
N ALA A 250 8.77 -9.32 -6.21
CA ALA A 250 10.11 -9.24 -6.78
C ALA A 250 11.14 -8.72 -5.75
N ARG A 251 10.74 -7.77 -4.90
CA ARG A 251 11.55 -7.23 -3.80
C ARG A 251 11.92 -8.30 -2.79
N LEU A 252 10.93 -9.08 -2.32
CA LEU A 252 11.21 -10.22 -1.44
C LEU A 252 12.18 -11.20 -2.09
N GLN A 253 11.97 -11.53 -3.36
CA GLN A 253 12.86 -12.44 -4.09
C GLN A 253 14.30 -11.87 -4.22
N HIS A 254 14.45 -10.58 -4.50
CA HIS A 254 15.75 -9.93 -4.59
C HIS A 254 16.51 -10.01 -3.27
N TYR A 255 15.90 -9.55 -2.18
CA TYR A 255 16.56 -9.54 -0.88
C TYR A 255 16.69 -10.95 -0.28
N ALA A 256 15.84 -11.90 -0.66
CA ALA A 256 16.04 -13.30 -0.29
C ALA A 256 17.34 -13.83 -0.90
N ARG A 257 17.62 -13.55 -2.17
CA ARG A 257 18.89 -13.91 -2.82
C ARG A 257 20.08 -13.21 -2.17
N GLU A 258 19.92 -11.93 -1.82
CA GLU A 258 20.95 -11.14 -1.14
C GLU A 258 21.26 -11.69 0.26
N LEU A 259 20.22 -11.98 1.05
CA LEU A 259 20.36 -12.54 2.39
C LEU A 259 21.03 -13.92 2.37
N LEU A 260 20.67 -14.78 1.42
CA LEU A 260 21.27 -16.11 1.28
C LEU A 260 22.73 -16.06 0.77
N ALA A 261 23.09 -15.03 0.02
CA ALA A 261 24.44 -14.86 -0.52
C ALA A 261 25.40 -14.21 0.49
N ASP A 262 24.91 -13.30 1.31
CA ASP A 262 25.70 -12.54 2.29
C ASP A 262 24.83 -12.15 3.50
N PRO A 263 24.60 -13.08 4.46
CA PRO A 263 23.76 -12.83 5.62
C PRO A 263 24.26 -11.66 6.47
N ARG A 264 23.40 -10.67 6.73
CA ARG A 264 23.74 -9.48 7.52
C ARG A 264 22.54 -8.82 8.19
N GLU A 265 22.75 -8.14 9.32
CA GLU A 265 21.68 -7.51 10.10
C GLU A 265 21.07 -6.28 9.40
N GLU A 266 21.81 -5.62 8.50
CA GLU A 266 21.37 -4.41 7.79
C GLU A 266 20.19 -4.66 6.86
N LEU A 267 19.94 -5.91 6.46
CA LEU A 267 18.74 -6.30 5.69
C LEU A 267 17.48 -6.33 6.56
N PHE A 268 17.65 -6.50 7.86
CA PHE A 268 16.58 -6.45 8.85
C PHE A 268 16.45 -5.05 9.43
N PHE A 269 17.57 -4.34 9.58
CA PHE A 269 17.66 -3.00 10.19
C PHE A 269 18.45 -2.05 9.28
N PRO A 270 17.85 -1.59 8.17
CA PRO A 270 18.54 -0.67 7.27
C PRO A 270 18.85 0.65 8.01
N SER A 271 19.99 1.25 7.70
CA SER A 271 20.30 2.59 8.16
C SER A 271 19.32 3.58 7.56
N GLU A 272 18.78 4.48 8.39
CA GLU A 272 18.00 5.63 7.91
C GLU A 272 18.83 6.45 6.93
N ARG A 273 18.20 6.82 5.81
CA ARG A 273 18.84 7.71 4.83
C ARG A 273 18.53 9.14 5.21
N PRO A 274 19.54 10.04 5.19
CA PRO A 274 19.26 11.45 5.38
C PRO A 274 18.31 11.94 4.27
N PRO A 275 17.33 12.80 4.62
CA PRO A 275 16.47 13.45 3.64
C PRO A 275 17.31 14.15 2.55
N MET A 276 16.79 14.23 1.34
CA MET A 276 17.52 14.85 0.26
C MET A 276 17.58 16.37 0.40
N THR A 277 18.79 16.91 0.34
CA THR A 277 18.98 18.36 0.34
C THR A 277 18.66 18.96 -1.02
N ALA A 278 18.29 20.24 -1.04
CA ALA A 278 18.07 20.98 -2.29
C ALA A 278 19.31 21.02 -3.20
N GLU A 279 20.53 20.96 -2.64
CA GLU A 279 21.77 20.89 -3.42
C GLU A 279 21.92 19.54 -4.11
N GLU A 280 21.68 18.44 -3.39
CA GLU A 280 21.71 17.09 -3.97
C GLU A 280 20.64 16.91 -5.04
N LEU A 281 19.42 17.41 -4.81
CA LEU A 281 18.35 17.35 -5.81
C LEU A 281 18.75 18.10 -7.08
N ARG A 282 19.28 19.32 -6.99
CA ARG A 282 19.80 20.04 -8.17
C ARG A 282 20.86 19.21 -8.90
N ALA A 283 21.81 18.62 -8.17
CA ALA A 283 22.84 17.78 -8.77
C ALA A 283 22.26 16.52 -9.44
N GLN A 284 21.17 15.95 -8.90
CA GLN A 284 20.45 14.83 -9.51
C GLN A 284 19.79 15.24 -10.83
N LEU A 285 19.09 16.38 -10.84
CA LEU A 285 18.43 16.93 -12.03
C LEU A 285 19.46 17.25 -13.13
N ASP A 286 20.52 17.98 -12.79
CA ASP A 286 21.61 18.34 -13.72
C ASP A 286 22.27 17.09 -14.32
N ARG A 287 22.48 16.05 -13.50
CA ARG A 287 23.10 14.79 -13.96
C ARG A 287 22.19 14.03 -14.92
N ARG A 288 20.88 14.08 -14.71
CA ARG A 288 19.90 13.33 -15.51
C ARG A 288 19.55 14.06 -16.81
N GLY A 289 19.55 15.40 -16.80
CA GLY A 289 19.24 16.22 -17.98
C GLY A 289 17.80 16.02 -18.48
N THR A 290 16.90 15.70 -17.54
CA THR A 290 15.47 15.46 -17.75
C THR A 290 14.66 16.70 -17.37
N THR A 291 13.37 16.71 -17.69
CA THR A 291 12.45 17.79 -17.29
C THR A 291 11.48 17.27 -16.24
N PRO A 292 11.77 17.43 -14.94
CA PRO A 292 10.81 17.12 -13.91
C PRO A 292 9.65 18.12 -13.93
N VAL A 293 8.44 17.63 -13.70
CA VAL A 293 7.24 18.43 -13.48
C VAL A 293 6.54 17.95 -12.22
N ALA A 294 5.93 18.88 -11.50
CA ALA A 294 5.14 18.58 -10.32
C ALA A 294 3.85 19.39 -10.30
N VAL A 295 2.73 18.71 -10.02
CA VAL A 295 1.45 19.35 -9.70
C VAL A 295 1.27 19.23 -8.18
N ALA A 296 1.42 20.34 -7.48
CA ALA A 296 1.36 20.41 -6.01
C ALA A 296 0.08 21.11 -5.54
N PHE A 297 -0.63 20.52 -4.60
CA PHE A 297 -1.95 20.97 -4.12
C PHE A 297 -2.15 20.60 -2.64
N ASP A 298 -3.24 21.05 -2.04
CA ASP A 298 -3.61 20.68 -0.67
C ASP A 298 -4.21 19.27 -0.66
N ALA A 299 -3.80 18.43 0.30
CA ALA A 299 -4.30 17.07 0.36
C ALA A 299 -5.77 17.06 0.82
N PRO A 300 -6.66 16.25 0.21
CA PRO A 300 -8.02 16.14 0.71
C PRO A 300 -8.03 15.51 2.11
N ALA A 301 -8.95 15.96 2.96
CA ALA A 301 -9.12 15.47 4.33
C ALA A 301 -9.72 14.04 4.37
N VAL A 302 -8.91 13.06 4.00
CA VAL A 302 -9.24 11.63 3.98
C VAL A 302 -8.09 10.78 4.50
N VAL A 303 -8.42 9.56 4.90
CA VAL A 303 -7.44 8.56 5.36
C VAL A 303 -6.53 8.08 4.23
N GLU A 304 -5.37 7.53 4.58
CA GLU A 304 -4.34 7.08 3.63
C GLU A 304 -4.88 6.12 2.55
N ASP A 305 -5.68 5.13 2.97
CA ASP A 305 -6.30 4.13 2.08
C ASP A 305 -7.32 4.73 1.10
N GLN A 306 -7.80 5.94 1.32
CA GLN A 306 -8.62 6.68 0.36
C GLN A 306 -7.78 7.63 -0.49
N LEU A 307 -6.71 8.19 0.06
CA LEU A 307 -5.84 9.15 -0.62
C LEU A 307 -5.00 8.49 -1.71
N TYR A 308 -4.23 7.47 -1.38
CA TYR A 308 -3.23 6.89 -2.29
C TYR A 308 -3.84 6.30 -3.58
N PRO A 309 -4.96 5.56 -3.55
CA PRO A 309 -5.60 5.10 -4.79
C PRO A 309 -6.04 6.25 -5.71
N GLN A 310 -6.43 7.40 -5.14
CA GLN A 310 -6.81 8.56 -5.92
C GLN A 310 -5.59 9.30 -6.48
N LEU A 311 -4.50 9.38 -5.72
CA LEU A 311 -3.22 9.89 -6.21
C LEU A 311 -2.68 9.04 -7.36
N GLU A 312 -2.70 7.71 -7.24
CA GLU A 312 -2.27 6.78 -8.28
C GLU A 312 -3.09 6.96 -9.56
N LYS A 313 -4.43 6.96 -9.44
CA LYS A 313 -5.32 7.19 -10.60
C LYS A 313 -5.02 8.52 -11.29
N SER A 314 -4.84 9.59 -10.51
CA SER A 314 -4.56 10.92 -11.04
C SER A 314 -3.19 10.99 -11.71
N LEU A 315 -2.17 10.38 -11.10
CA LEU A 315 -0.83 10.26 -11.65
C LEU A 315 -0.85 9.49 -12.98
N GLU A 316 -1.55 8.35 -13.06
CA GLU A 316 -1.72 7.58 -14.29
C GLU A 316 -2.42 8.39 -15.39
N GLY A 317 -3.46 9.16 -15.03
CA GLY A 317 -4.15 10.07 -15.94
C GLY A 317 -3.21 11.13 -16.53
N VAL A 318 -2.46 11.81 -15.67
CA VAL A 318 -1.49 12.83 -16.06
C VAL A 318 -0.35 12.23 -16.91
N VAL A 319 0.22 11.10 -16.50
CA VAL A 319 1.29 10.41 -17.23
C VAL A 319 0.81 9.97 -18.62
N SER A 320 -0.38 9.36 -18.71
CA SER A 320 -0.96 8.96 -20.00
C SER A 320 -1.16 10.15 -20.92
N GLU A 321 -1.60 11.30 -20.40
CA GLU A 321 -1.86 12.47 -21.24
C GLU A 321 -0.58 13.20 -21.67
N LEU A 322 0.44 13.24 -20.80
CA LEU A 322 1.79 13.71 -21.13
C LEU A 322 2.45 12.83 -22.21
N ASP A 323 2.31 11.50 -22.10
CA ASP A 323 2.84 10.56 -23.10
C ASP A 323 2.13 10.71 -24.45
N ARG A 324 0.80 10.82 -24.46
CA ARG A 324 0.01 11.11 -25.68
C ARG A 324 0.39 12.42 -26.35
N ARG A 325 0.89 13.39 -25.57
CA ARG A 325 1.43 14.67 -26.05
C ARG A 325 2.89 14.59 -26.48
N GLU A 326 3.52 13.42 -26.44
CA GLU A 326 4.90 13.18 -26.86
C GLU A 326 5.96 13.80 -25.92
N PHE A 327 5.64 14.03 -24.64
CA PHE A 327 6.60 14.54 -23.66
C PHE A 327 7.51 13.45 -23.04
N GLU A 328 7.31 12.18 -23.40
CA GLU A 328 8.12 11.02 -23.02
C GLU A 328 8.33 10.86 -21.49
N PRO A 329 7.29 10.50 -20.70
CA PRO A 329 7.45 10.21 -19.28
C PRO A 329 8.41 9.05 -19.03
N LEU A 330 9.39 9.26 -18.13
CA LEU A 330 10.41 8.29 -17.77
C LEU A 330 10.06 7.54 -16.49
N ARG A 331 9.73 8.29 -15.43
CA ARG A 331 9.30 7.78 -14.12
C ARG A 331 8.34 8.77 -13.49
N ALA A 332 7.38 8.26 -12.74
CA ALA A 332 6.40 9.07 -12.05
C ALA A 332 6.16 8.51 -10.64
N THR A 333 5.69 9.37 -9.74
CA THR A 333 5.33 9.01 -8.38
C THR A 333 4.39 10.06 -7.81
N ALA A 334 3.67 9.71 -6.75
CA ALA A 334 2.88 10.66 -5.97
C ALA A 334 3.31 10.59 -4.51
N PHE A 335 3.27 11.73 -3.83
CA PHE A 335 3.65 11.86 -2.43
C PHE A 335 2.61 12.71 -1.70
N ALA A 336 2.43 12.45 -0.40
CA ALA A 336 1.63 13.27 0.49
C ALA A 336 2.41 13.51 1.79
N SER A 337 2.41 14.75 2.28
CA SER A 337 3.07 15.12 3.54
C SER A 337 2.13 14.84 4.70
N GLU A 338 2.64 14.15 5.71
CA GLU A 338 1.89 13.91 6.93
C GLU A 338 1.69 15.22 7.68
N THR A 339 0.49 15.38 8.20
CA THR A 339 0.14 16.53 9.02
C THR A 339 0.92 16.48 10.34
N GLY A 340 1.56 17.60 10.72
CA GLY A 340 2.30 17.67 11.98
C GLY A 340 1.39 17.52 13.22
N ASP A 341 1.98 17.21 14.38
CA ASP A 341 1.29 16.97 15.66
C ASP A 341 0.35 18.13 16.14
N ASP A 342 0.41 19.30 15.50
CA ASP A 342 -0.28 20.54 15.88
C ASP A 342 -1.56 20.84 15.08
N ALA A 343 -2.06 19.94 14.22
CA ALA A 343 -3.23 20.23 13.38
C ALA A 343 -4.58 19.94 14.04
N ASP A 344 -5.48 20.93 13.96
CA ASP A 344 -6.78 20.99 14.64
C ASP A 344 -7.91 20.21 13.92
N ASP A 345 -7.68 19.71 12.70
CA ASP A 345 -8.75 19.29 11.78
C ASP A 345 -8.82 17.78 11.46
N GLY A 346 -7.97 16.94 12.05
CA GLY A 346 -8.07 15.48 11.90
C GLY A 346 -7.83 14.94 10.47
N ALA A 347 -7.34 15.78 9.55
CA ALA A 347 -6.80 15.35 8.27
C ALA A 347 -5.38 14.82 8.47
N PRO A 348 -5.04 13.61 7.99
CA PRO A 348 -3.71 13.03 8.20
C PRO A 348 -2.63 13.56 7.24
N PHE A 349 -3.02 14.34 6.22
CA PHE A 349 -2.10 14.88 5.23
C PHE A 349 -2.38 16.36 4.95
N ASP A 350 -1.30 17.14 4.74
CA ASP A 350 -1.39 18.58 4.47
C ASP A 350 -1.29 18.88 2.97
N ARG A 351 -0.26 18.33 2.30
CA ARG A 351 0.02 18.59 0.88
C ARG A 351 0.19 17.31 0.11
N ALA A 352 -0.16 17.35 -1.18
CA ALA A 352 0.09 16.24 -2.09
C ALA A 352 0.73 16.73 -3.40
N VAL A 353 1.50 15.84 -4.02
CA VAL A 353 2.23 16.11 -5.26
C VAL A 353 2.08 14.95 -6.23
N LEU A 354 1.74 15.26 -7.49
CA LEU A 354 1.95 14.36 -8.62
C LEU A 354 3.27 14.75 -9.30
N PHE A 355 4.26 13.88 -9.28
CA PHE A 355 5.61 14.13 -9.80
C PHE A 355 5.90 13.25 -11.00
N VAL A 356 6.33 13.86 -12.11
CA VAL A 356 6.67 13.14 -13.36
C VAL A 356 7.99 13.67 -13.90
N GLU A 357 8.91 12.78 -14.26
CA GLU A 357 10.14 13.12 -14.96
C GLU A 357 9.98 12.84 -16.45
N LEU A 358 10.22 13.86 -17.28
CA LEU A 358 10.00 13.83 -18.72
C LEU A 358 11.32 13.82 -19.51
N GLY A 359 11.31 13.18 -20.67
CA GLY A 359 12.43 13.19 -21.62
C GLY A 359 12.47 14.41 -22.53
N VAL A 360 11.33 15.12 -22.69
CA VAL A 360 11.18 16.26 -23.60
C VAL A 360 10.65 17.48 -22.86
N ASP A 361 11.41 18.58 -22.91
CA ASP A 361 11.07 19.86 -22.26
C ASP A 361 10.12 20.72 -23.11
N ALA A 362 10.34 20.69 -24.43
CA ALA A 362 9.60 21.48 -25.39
C ALA A 362 9.51 20.78 -26.75
N LEU A 363 8.31 20.80 -27.32
CA LEU A 363 8.01 20.28 -28.64
C LEU A 363 7.91 21.41 -29.67
N PRO A 364 8.18 21.13 -30.96
CA PRO A 364 7.90 22.07 -32.04
C PRO A 364 6.41 22.48 -32.07
N THR A 365 6.12 23.69 -32.54
CA THR A 365 4.74 24.17 -32.69
C THR A 365 3.90 23.29 -33.61
N ILE A 366 4.51 22.63 -34.60
CA ILE A 366 3.80 21.86 -35.62
C ILE A 366 3.88 20.36 -35.34
N GLN A 367 2.71 19.71 -35.16
CA GLN A 367 2.59 18.25 -35.12
C GLN A 367 2.12 17.69 -36.44
N ARG A 368 2.63 16.50 -36.75
CA ARG A 368 2.10 15.67 -37.82
C ARG A 368 0.83 14.95 -37.32
N HIS A 369 -0.19 14.88 -38.17
CA HIS A 369 -1.43 14.15 -37.90
C HIS A 369 -1.73 13.21 -39.07
N ASP A 370 -1.43 11.93 -38.87
CA ASP A 370 -1.63 10.91 -39.90
C ASP A 370 -3.11 10.55 -40.04
N GLY A 371 -3.63 10.75 -41.25
CA GLY A 371 -4.96 10.30 -41.64
C GLY A 371 -5.01 8.80 -41.97
N PRO A 372 -6.20 8.30 -42.29
CA PRO A 372 -6.39 6.91 -42.69
C PRO A 372 -5.78 6.64 -44.07
N PRO A 373 -5.52 5.36 -44.43
CA PRO A 373 -5.12 5.00 -45.79
C PRO A 373 -6.18 5.40 -46.82
N VAL A 374 -5.75 5.94 -47.97
CA VAL A 374 -6.63 6.46 -49.02
C VAL A 374 -7.59 5.40 -49.57
N HIS A 375 -7.16 4.13 -49.59
CA HIS A 375 -8.01 3.01 -50.03
C HIS A 375 -9.20 2.75 -49.09
N VAL A 376 -9.17 3.25 -47.86
CA VAL A 376 -10.28 3.20 -46.91
C VAL A 376 -11.22 4.38 -47.17
N ARG A 377 -11.91 4.30 -48.33
CA ARG A 377 -12.64 5.40 -48.98
C ARG A 377 -13.42 6.29 -48.00
N GLN A 378 -14.27 5.72 -47.16
CA GLN A 378 -15.14 6.51 -46.28
C GLN A 378 -14.36 7.37 -45.29
N HIS A 379 -13.36 6.79 -44.61
CA HIS A 379 -12.54 7.54 -43.65
C HIS A 379 -11.60 8.51 -44.35
N ALA A 380 -11.02 8.13 -45.50
CA ALA A 380 -10.16 8.99 -46.29
C ALA A 380 -10.90 10.22 -46.83
N THR A 381 -12.12 10.05 -47.35
CA THR A 381 -12.97 11.16 -47.79
C THR A 381 -13.29 12.10 -46.64
N GLY A 382 -13.74 11.58 -45.49
CA GLY A 382 -14.06 12.43 -44.34
C GLY A 382 -12.85 13.19 -43.78
N PHE A 383 -11.67 12.56 -43.74
CA PHE A 383 -10.43 13.24 -43.34
C PHE A 383 -10.06 14.35 -44.32
N TYR A 384 -10.08 14.06 -45.62
CA TYR A 384 -9.76 15.05 -46.65
C TYR A 384 -10.71 16.24 -46.58
N GLU A 385 -12.03 16.01 -46.52
CA GLU A 385 -13.05 17.06 -46.42
C GLU A 385 -12.88 17.93 -45.17
N LYS A 386 -12.51 17.33 -44.03
CA LYS A 386 -12.27 18.07 -42.78
C LYS A 386 -11.11 19.05 -42.90
N TYR A 387 -10.06 18.70 -43.64
CA TYR A 387 -8.80 19.45 -43.64
C TYR A 387 -8.52 20.21 -44.95
N ALA A 388 -9.25 19.95 -46.03
CA ALA A 388 -9.00 20.57 -47.34
C ALA A 388 -9.03 22.11 -47.32
N ASP A 389 -9.89 22.70 -46.49
CA ASP A 389 -10.03 24.15 -46.32
C ASP A 389 -9.63 24.62 -44.91
N ALA A 390 -9.01 23.75 -44.10
CA ALA A 390 -8.55 24.11 -42.76
C ALA A 390 -7.25 24.91 -42.84
N ASP A 391 -7.00 25.78 -41.86
CA ASP A 391 -5.75 26.53 -41.73
C ASP A 391 -4.63 25.63 -41.17
N VAL A 392 -4.23 24.65 -41.98
CA VAL A 392 -3.19 23.66 -41.67
C VAL A 392 -2.35 23.41 -42.92
N TYR A 393 -1.14 22.88 -42.76
CA TYR A 393 -0.33 22.48 -43.91
C TYR A 393 -0.77 21.09 -44.40
N GLY A 394 -1.42 21.05 -45.56
CA GLY A 394 -2.01 19.85 -46.15
C GLY A 394 -3.50 20.04 -46.44
N PRO A 395 -4.27 18.93 -46.61
CA PRO A 395 -3.82 17.54 -46.60
C PRO A 395 -2.95 17.20 -47.82
N PHE A 396 -1.87 16.45 -47.62
CA PHE A 396 -1.02 15.90 -48.68
C PHE A 396 -0.89 14.38 -48.56
N LEU A 397 -0.33 13.73 -49.58
CA LEU A 397 -0.10 12.28 -49.57
C LEU A 397 1.31 11.98 -49.06
N ASP A 398 1.39 11.06 -48.10
CA ASP A 398 2.63 10.39 -47.72
C ASP A 398 2.39 8.88 -47.70
N GLY A 399 3.14 8.16 -48.54
CA GLY A 399 2.89 6.74 -48.82
C GLY A 399 1.45 6.49 -49.31
N SER A 400 0.66 5.77 -48.50
CA SER A 400 -0.72 5.40 -48.83
C SER A 400 -1.79 6.18 -48.05
N ARG A 401 -1.42 7.24 -47.32
CA ARG A 401 -2.30 7.96 -46.37
C ARG A 401 -2.37 9.45 -46.70
N TYR A 402 -3.45 10.10 -46.27
CA TYR A 402 -3.46 11.56 -46.13
C TYR A 402 -2.75 11.97 -44.85
N VAL A 403 -2.07 13.09 -44.88
CA VAL A 403 -1.35 13.68 -43.74
C VAL A 403 -1.63 15.17 -43.70
N VAL A 404 -1.76 15.72 -42.50
CA VAL A 404 -1.72 17.18 -42.27
C VAL A 404 -0.68 17.48 -41.21
N GLU A 405 -0.12 18.67 -41.30
CA GLU A 405 0.73 19.28 -40.29
C GLU A 405 -0.04 20.45 -39.68
N ARG A 406 -0.31 20.37 -38.38
CA ARG A 406 -1.15 21.34 -37.65
C ARG A 406 -0.45 21.82 -36.40
N GLU A 407 -0.88 22.95 -35.86
CA GLU A 407 -0.36 23.44 -34.58
C GLU A 407 -0.71 22.47 -33.45
N ARG A 408 0.25 22.24 -32.55
CA ARG A 408 0.03 21.60 -31.25
C ARG A 408 -0.77 22.52 -30.37
N GLU A 409 -1.66 21.94 -29.58
CA GLU A 409 -2.37 22.66 -28.53
C GLU A 409 -1.40 23.14 -27.44
N PHE A 410 -0.42 22.29 -27.07
CA PHE A 410 0.60 22.60 -26.09
C PHE A 410 1.99 22.20 -26.62
N THR A 411 2.96 23.08 -26.45
CA THR A 411 4.37 22.82 -26.81
C THR A 411 5.25 22.56 -25.60
N THR A 412 4.77 22.80 -24.38
CA THR A 412 5.51 22.53 -23.15
C THR A 412 4.61 21.81 -22.15
N PRO A 413 5.18 21.01 -21.23
CA PRO A 413 4.43 20.36 -20.16
C PRO A 413 3.72 21.37 -19.26
N ARG A 414 4.38 22.49 -18.94
CA ARG A 414 3.81 23.58 -18.13
C ARG A 414 2.50 24.09 -18.73
N ALA A 415 2.51 24.40 -20.03
CA ALA A 415 1.33 24.97 -20.70
C ALA A 415 0.14 24.00 -20.66
N PHE A 416 0.38 22.70 -20.76
CA PHE A 416 -0.67 21.69 -20.60
C PHE A 416 -1.16 21.61 -19.15
N LEU A 417 -0.25 21.46 -18.18
CA LEU A 417 -0.59 21.25 -16.77
C LEU A 417 -1.27 22.46 -16.12
N GLU A 418 -1.03 23.68 -16.61
CA GLU A 418 -1.70 24.91 -16.14
C GLU A 418 -3.04 25.19 -16.87
N SER A 419 -3.44 24.34 -17.82
CA SER A 419 -4.65 24.55 -18.63
C SER A 419 -5.84 23.73 -18.15
N ASP A 420 -7.03 24.08 -18.61
CA ASP A 420 -8.26 23.32 -18.35
C ASP A 420 -8.19 21.88 -18.87
N ALA A 421 -7.31 21.59 -19.85
CA ALA A 421 -7.12 20.23 -20.38
C ALA A 421 -6.54 19.26 -19.33
N LEU A 422 -5.99 19.75 -18.21
CA LEU A 422 -5.65 18.89 -17.07
C LEU A 422 -6.89 18.18 -16.51
N PHE A 423 -8.05 18.84 -16.48
CA PHE A 423 -9.29 18.27 -15.95
C PHE A 423 -9.98 17.29 -16.91
N ASP A 424 -9.50 17.18 -18.15
CA ASP A 424 -9.96 16.17 -19.10
C ASP A 424 -9.30 14.79 -18.86
N VAL A 425 -8.28 14.71 -17.99
CA VAL A 425 -7.60 13.44 -17.65
C VAL A 425 -8.37 12.67 -16.58
N ALA A 426 -8.04 11.38 -16.44
CA ALA A 426 -8.63 10.57 -15.38
C ALA A 426 -8.07 10.96 -14.01
N LEU A 427 -8.78 11.80 -13.26
CA LEU A 427 -8.43 12.21 -11.90
C LEU A 427 -9.23 11.42 -10.85
N GLY A 428 -8.68 11.28 -9.65
CA GLY A 428 -9.41 10.84 -8.47
C GLY A 428 -10.40 11.93 -8.06
N ALA A 429 -11.63 11.57 -7.68
CA ALA A 429 -12.71 12.54 -7.51
C ALA A 429 -12.41 13.63 -6.46
N GLN A 430 -11.74 13.28 -5.36
CA GLN A 430 -11.34 14.25 -4.34
C GLN A 430 -10.08 15.03 -4.75
N ILE A 431 -9.19 14.42 -5.54
CA ILE A 431 -8.01 15.10 -6.09
C ILE A 431 -8.44 16.15 -7.11
N GLU A 432 -9.36 15.81 -8.01
CA GLU A 432 -9.98 16.73 -8.96
C GLU A 432 -10.58 17.94 -8.22
N GLY A 433 -11.34 17.70 -7.15
CA GLY A 433 -11.88 18.77 -6.31
C GLY A 433 -10.81 19.68 -5.70
N GLN A 434 -9.70 19.12 -5.19
CA GLN A 434 -8.59 19.93 -4.67
C GLN A 434 -7.89 20.74 -5.76
N LEU A 435 -7.70 20.16 -6.95
CA LEU A 435 -7.11 20.85 -8.10
C LEU A 435 -8.03 21.96 -8.64
N GLU A 436 -9.34 21.81 -8.58
CA GLU A 436 -10.30 22.86 -8.93
C GLU A 436 -10.22 24.06 -7.97
N GLU A 437 -9.91 23.81 -6.69
CA GLU A 437 -9.72 24.87 -5.70
C GLU A 437 -8.40 25.62 -5.91
N SER A 438 -7.27 24.91 -5.85
CA SER A 438 -5.97 25.50 -6.17
C SER A 438 -4.88 24.44 -6.35
N TYR A 439 -3.93 24.73 -7.24
CA TYR A 439 -2.70 23.96 -7.39
C TYR A 439 -1.57 24.83 -7.94
N THR A 440 -0.34 24.34 -7.83
CA THR A 440 0.86 24.96 -8.38
C THR A 440 1.59 23.97 -9.28
N VAL A 441 1.99 24.43 -10.46
CA VAL A 441 2.83 23.66 -11.39
C VAL A 441 4.28 24.10 -11.24
N LEU A 442 5.14 23.17 -10.84
CA LEU A 442 6.59 23.35 -10.79
C LEU A 442 7.22 22.60 -11.97
N VAL A 443 8.18 23.22 -12.65
CA VAL A 443 8.88 22.61 -13.79
C VAL A 443 10.37 22.85 -13.66
N ASP A 444 11.16 21.85 -14.05
CA ASP A 444 12.62 21.91 -14.07
C ASP A 444 13.20 22.30 -12.69
N GLY A 445 14.01 23.35 -12.59
CA GLY A 445 14.61 23.77 -11.32
C GLY A 445 13.62 24.20 -10.24
N ASP A 446 12.37 24.53 -10.59
CA ASP A 446 11.35 24.93 -9.61
C ASP A 446 10.96 23.76 -8.69
N VAL A 447 11.09 22.52 -9.14
CA VAL A 447 10.75 21.34 -8.31
C VAL A 447 11.67 21.19 -7.11
N VAL A 448 12.80 21.92 -7.07
CA VAL A 448 13.71 21.94 -5.93
C VAL A 448 13.04 22.47 -4.66
N ALA A 449 12.00 23.30 -4.79
CA ALA A 449 11.20 23.77 -3.66
C ALA A 449 10.54 22.62 -2.89
N LEU A 450 10.25 21.49 -3.55
CA LEU A 450 9.66 20.32 -2.89
C LEU A 450 10.58 19.67 -1.86
N ALA A 451 11.89 19.92 -1.90
CA ALA A 451 12.83 19.38 -0.92
C ALA A 451 12.64 19.96 0.49
N GLU A 452 11.83 21.00 0.67
CA GLU A 452 11.49 21.50 2.02
C GLU A 452 10.52 20.57 2.75
N GLU A 453 9.65 19.88 2.00
CA GLU A 453 8.53 19.10 2.54
C GLU A 453 8.61 17.61 2.20
N PHE A 454 9.13 17.26 1.02
CA PHE A 454 9.13 15.89 0.46
C PHE A 454 10.55 15.32 0.31
N ALA A 455 11.49 15.75 1.16
CA ALA A 455 12.92 15.42 1.02
C ALA A 455 13.21 13.91 1.08
N SER A 456 12.46 13.16 1.89
CA SER A 456 12.63 11.71 2.06
C SER A 456 12.08 10.93 0.87
N GLU A 457 10.94 11.36 0.35
CA GLU A 457 10.25 10.84 -0.82
C GLU A 457 11.08 11.07 -2.07
N LEU A 458 11.60 12.29 -2.23
CA LEU A 458 12.51 12.64 -3.31
C LEU A 458 13.81 11.80 -3.22
N ARG A 459 14.34 11.55 -2.00
CA ARG A 459 15.49 10.65 -1.82
C ARG A 459 15.16 9.25 -2.35
N ALA A 460 14.00 8.70 -1.99
CA ALA A 460 13.56 7.40 -2.45
C ALA A 460 13.37 7.36 -3.98
N TYR A 461 12.85 8.43 -4.58
CA TYR A 461 12.66 8.51 -6.02
C TYR A 461 13.98 8.57 -6.80
N PHE A 462 14.90 9.46 -6.43
CA PHE A 462 16.16 9.66 -7.17
C PHE A 462 17.25 8.63 -6.82
N GLU A 463 17.12 7.95 -5.68
CA GLU A 463 17.96 6.83 -5.28
C GLU A 463 17.09 5.59 -4.96
N PRO A 464 16.44 5.01 -5.98
CA PRO A 464 15.59 3.84 -5.78
C PRO A 464 16.45 2.65 -5.35
N ARG A 465 15.87 1.83 -4.46
CA ARG A 465 16.41 0.52 -4.09
C ARG A 465 15.47 -0.56 -4.63
N PRO A 466 15.98 -1.77 -4.93
CA PRO A 466 15.14 -2.92 -5.26
C PRO A 466 14.06 -3.17 -4.21
#